data_AF-A0A2S8BBK9-F1
#
_entry.id   AF-A0A2S8BBK9-F1
#
_cell.length_a   1.000
_cell.length_b   1.000
_cell.length_c   1.000
_cell.angle_alpha   90.00
_cell.angle_beta   90.00
_cell.angle_gamma   90.00
#
_symmetry.space_group_name_H-M   'P 1'
#
loop_
_entity.id
_entity.type
_entity.pdbx_description
1 polymer ?
#
loop_
_entity_poly.entity_id
_entity_poly.type
_entity_poly.pdbx_seq_one_letter_code
_entity_poly.pdbx_strand_id
1 'polypeptide(L)'
;MTLPTAATELLGIDYPIVSAPMAGVGGGELAAAVSAAGGLGLIGGGYGDETWLRHQFALADGAPVGCGFITWALATQPRLLDVALGYRPAAVMLRSATPRHSRTRSGRRARR
;
A
#
# COMPACT_ATOMS: atom_id res chain seq x y z
N MET A 1 -17.99 -18.94 9.23
CA MET A 1 -19.04 -17.92 9.42
C MET A 1 -18.49 -16.62 8.88
N THR A 2 -19.19 -15.97 7.95
CA THR A 2 -18.81 -14.66 7.40
C THR A 2 -19.47 -13.54 8.22
N LEU A 3 -18.89 -12.33 8.17
CA LEU A 3 -19.37 -11.15 8.89
C LEU A 3 -19.70 -10.04 7.89
N PRO A 4 -20.96 -9.87 7.48
CA PRO A 4 -21.34 -8.84 6.53
C PRO A 4 -21.18 -7.45 7.15
N THR A 5 -20.46 -6.59 6.43
CA THR A 5 -20.19 -5.19 6.78
C THR A 5 -20.17 -4.35 5.50
N ALA A 6 -20.24 -3.02 5.64
CA ALA A 6 -20.03 -2.12 4.50
C ALA A 6 -18.66 -2.33 3.83
N ALA A 7 -17.64 -2.76 4.57
CA ALA A 7 -16.31 -3.02 4.03
C ALA A 7 -16.27 -4.29 3.15
N THR A 8 -16.91 -5.39 3.60
CA THR A 8 -17.00 -6.63 2.83
C THR A 8 -17.80 -6.44 1.55
N GLU A 9 -18.88 -5.64 1.59
CA GLU A 9 -19.69 -5.30 0.41
C GLU A 9 -18.93 -4.41 -0.58
N LEU A 10 -18.24 -3.37 -0.09
CA LEU A 10 -17.48 -2.44 -0.94
C LEU A 10 -16.28 -3.11 -1.62
N LEU A 11 -15.58 -4.00 -0.91
CA LEU A 11 -14.34 -4.62 -1.37
C LEU A 11 -14.56 -6.01 -2.00
N GLY A 12 -15.75 -6.59 -1.88
CA GLY A 12 -16.06 -7.92 -2.40
C GLY A 12 -15.29 -9.04 -1.70
N ILE A 13 -15.11 -8.95 -0.38
CA ILE A 13 -14.35 -9.91 0.45
C ILE A 13 -15.25 -10.57 1.50
N ASP A 14 -14.92 -11.79 1.93
CA ASP A 14 -15.72 -12.57 2.88
C ASP A 14 -15.56 -12.12 4.34
N TYR A 15 -14.35 -11.66 4.67
CA TYR A 15 -13.97 -11.22 6.00
C TYR A 15 -13.55 -9.75 5.96
N PRO A 16 -13.96 -8.92 6.94
CA PRO A 16 -13.57 -7.51 7.02
C PRO A 16 -12.11 -7.35 7.50
N ILE A 17 -11.19 -8.08 6.86
CA ILE A 17 -9.78 -8.16 7.20
C ILE A 17 -8.98 -7.70 5.98
N VAL A 18 -8.16 -6.67 6.19
CA VAL A 18 -7.25 -6.13 5.18
C VAL A 18 -5.82 -6.30 5.69
N SER A 19 -4.97 -6.97 4.93
CA SER A 19 -3.55 -7.07 5.22
C SER A 19 -2.84 -5.84 4.70
N ALA A 20 -2.21 -5.09 5.60
CA ALA A 20 -1.60 -3.81 5.30
C ALA A 20 -0.40 -3.94 4.34
N PRO A 21 -0.13 -2.91 3.50
CA PRO A 21 1.01 -2.89 2.60
C PRO A 21 2.30 -2.67 3.41
N MET A 22 2.96 -3.76 3.76
CA MET A 22 4.20 -3.75 4.54
C MET A 22 5.40 -3.91 3.61
N ALA A 23 6.23 -2.89 3.46
CA ALA A 23 7.42 -3.01 2.64
C ALA A 23 8.39 -4.07 3.21
N GLY A 24 8.99 -4.87 2.32
CA GLY A 24 9.92 -5.95 2.68
C GLY A 24 9.27 -7.28 3.06
N VAL A 25 8.03 -7.28 3.55
CA VAL A 25 7.32 -8.53 3.97
C VAL A 25 5.96 -8.74 3.29
N GLY A 26 5.29 -7.65 2.89
CA GLY A 26 4.02 -7.63 2.16
C GLY A 26 4.22 -7.82 0.67
N GLY A 27 4.73 -8.98 0.26
CA GLY A 27 4.91 -9.36 -1.14
C GLY A 27 3.64 -9.90 -1.80
N GLY A 28 3.75 -10.24 -3.08
CA GLY A 28 2.66 -10.80 -3.91
C GLY A 28 2.09 -12.10 -3.35
N GLU A 29 2.95 -13.02 -2.93
CA GLU A 29 2.53 -14.31 -2.35
C GLU A 29 1.68 -14.13 -1.10
N LEU A 30 2.11 -13.24 -0.19
CA LEU A 30 1.35 -12.95 1.03
C LEU A 30 0.00 -12.28 0.70
N ALA A 31 0.00 -11.33 -0.24
CA ALA A 31 -1.22 -10.66 -0.65
C ALA A 31 -2.21 -11.64 -1.30
N ALA A 32 -1.73 -12.54 -2.15
CA ALA A 32 -2.53 -13.59 -2.77
C ALA A 32 -3.08 -14.57 -1.73
N ALA A 33 -2.25 -15.02 -0.77
CA ALA A 33 -2.69 -15.92 0.29
C ALA A 33 -3.81 -15.31 1.17
N VAL A 34 -3.69 -14.02 1.52
CA VAL A 34 -4.75 -13.30 2.26
C VAL A 34 -6.03 -13.19 1.42
N SER A 35 -5.90 -12.91 0.12
CA SER A 35 -7.04 -12.79 -0.78
C SER A 35 -7.75 -14.14 -0.98
N ALA A 36 -7.00 -15.23 -1.12
CA ALA A 36 -7.52 -16.59 -1.18
C ALA A 36 -8.20 -17.03 0.12
N ALA A 37 -7.77 -16.50 1.27
CA ALA A 37 -8.41 -16.74 2.56
C ALA A 37 -9.70 -15.92 2.78
N GLY A 38 -10.10 -15.08 1.80
CA GLY A 38 -11.33 -14.28 1.86
C GLY A 38 -11.17 -12.88 2.46
N GLY A 39 -9.94 -12.40 2.67
CA GLY A 39 -9.64 -11.02 3.03
C GLY A 39 -9.16 -10.20 1.82
N LEU A 40 -8.64 -8.99 2.06
CA LEU A 40 -7.95 -8.21 1.04
C LEU A 40 -6.46 -8.11 1.35
N GLY A 41 -5.61 -8.71 0.49
CA GLY A 41 -4.15 -8.58 0.59
C GLY A 41 -3.62 -7.38 -0.18
N LEU A 42 -2.70 -6.61 0.43
CA LEU A 42 -2.08 -5.44 -0.21
C LEU A 42 -0.56 -5.63 -0.38
N ILE A 43 -0.07 -5.47 -1.61
CA ILE A 43 1.36 -5.46 -1.93
C ILE A 43 2.01 -4.15 -1.42
N GLY A 44 3.17 -4.26 -0.78
CA GLY A 44 3.93 -3.15 -0.23
C GLY A 44 4.79 -2.39 -1.25
N GLY A 45 4.18 -1.64 -2.17
CA GLY A 45 4.86 -0.84 -3.20
C GLY A 45 5.59 0.41 -2.72
N GLY A 46 5.65 0.68 -1.42
CA GLY A 46 6.13 1.95 -0.88
C GLY A 46 7.63 2.25 -1.04
N TYR A 47 8.48 1.23 -1.28
CA TYR A 47 9.94 1.41 -1.37
C TYR A 47 10.60 0.54 -2.47
N GLY A 48 9.80 -0.18 -3.27
CA GLY A 48 10.30 -0.98 -4.39
C GLY A 48 10.42 -0.17 -5.67
N ASP A 49 11.22 -0.63 -6.62
CA ASP A 49 11.25 -0.09 -7.98
C ASP A 49 10.21 -0.79 -8.88
N GLU A 50 10.15 -0.37 -10.15
CA GLU A 50 9.20 -0.94 -11.12
C GLU A 50 9.41 -2.44 -11.32
N THR A 51 10.66 -2.89 -11.39
CA THR A 51 11.00 -4.32 -11.57
C THR A 51 10.48 -5.14 -10.41
N TRP A 52 10.71 -4.68 -9.18
CA TRP A 52 10.20 -5.33 -7.98
C TRP A 52 8.67 -5.36 -7.97
N LEU A 53 8.02 -4.25 -8.29
CA LEU A 53 6.56 -4.15 -8.28
C LEU A 53 5.92 -5.12 -9.27
N ARG A 54 6.44 -5.17 -10.50
CA ARG A 54 5.99 -6.13 -11.53
C ARG A 54 6.19 -7.57 -11.09
N HIS A 55 7.32 -7.88 -10.46
CA HIS A 55 7.59 -9.21 -9.93
C HIS A 55 6.57 -9.60 -8.84
N GLN A 56 6.23 -8.69 -7.91
CA GLN A 56 5.23 -8.98 -6.89
C GLN A 56 3.82 -9.19 -7.47
N PHE A 57 3.43 -8.41 -8.48
CA PHE A 57 2.16 -8.66 -9.18
C PHE A 57 2.16 -9.99 -9.94
N ALA A 58 3.30 -10.40 -10.50
CA ALA A 58 3.42 -11.71 -11.13
C ALA A 58 3.29 -12.85 -10.10
N LEU A 59 3.91 -12.71 -8.92
CA LEU A 59 3.77 -13.68 -7.82
C LEU A 59 2.34 -13.76 -7.26
N ALA A 60 1.55 -12.70 -7.39
CA ALA A 60 0.15 -12.73 -6.99
C ALA A 60 -0.74 -13.54 -7.96
N ASP A 61 -0.22 -13.91 -9.14
CA ASP A 61 -0.84 -14.81 -10.12
C ASP A 61 -2.32 -14.51 -10.42
N GLY A 62 -2.64 -13.23 -10.63
CA GLY A 62 -4.00 -12.79 -10.97
C GLY A 62 -5.00 -12.80 -9.81
N ALA A 63 -4.57 -13.10 -8.57
CA ALA A 63 -5.41 -12.94 -7.38
C ALA A 63 -5.87 -11.47 -7.22
N PRO A 64 -7.06 -11.22 -6.65
CA PRO A 64 -7.64 -9.88 -6.47
C PRO A 64 -6.94 -9.11 -5.33
N VAL A 65 -5.67 -8.79 -5.53
CA VAL A 65 -4.83 -8.06 -4.57
C VAL A 65 -4.92 -6.56 -4.78
N GLY A 66 -4.66 -5.80 -3.73
CA GLY A 66 -4.40 -4.36 -3.82
C GLY A 66 -2.91 -4.03 -3.73
N CYS A 67 -2.60 -2.74 -3.77
CA CYS A 67 -1.24 -2.23 -3.62
C CYS A 67 -1.22 -0.96 -2.76
N GLY A 68 -0.17 -0.78 -1.96
CA GLY A 68 -0.04 0.39 -1.11
C GLY A 68 1.26 1.17 -1.33
N PHE A 69 1.14 2.48 -1.20
CA PHE A 69 2.24 3.43 -1.34
C PHE A 69 2.30 4.38 -0.16
N ILE A 70 3.52 4.85 0.14
CA ILE A 70 3.72 5.99 1.02
C ILE A 70 3.89 7.22 0.13
N THR A 71 3.09 8.25 0.34
CA THR A 71 2.94 9.35 -0.64
C THR A 71 4.23 10.13 -0.89
N TRP A 72 5.08 10.31 0.10
CA TRP A 72 6.38 10.99 -0.09
C TRP A 72 7.38 10.15 -0.90
N ALA A 73 7.34 8.82 -0.76
CA ALA A 73 8.18 7.93 -1.55
C ALA A 73 7.61 7.79 -2.97
N LEU A 74 6.28 7.71 -3.12
CA LEU A 74 5.64 7.74 -4.42
C LEU A 74 5.91 9.05 -5.19
N ALA A 75 6.05 10.17 -4.48
CA ALA A 75 6.38 11.45 -5.11
C ALA A 75 7.76 11.47 -5.81
N THR A 76 8.70 10.63 -5.39
CA THR A 76 10.00 10.52 -6.08
C THR A 76 9.90 9.70 -7.37
N GLN A 77 8.95 8.76 -7.44
CA GLN A 77 8.72 7.89 -8.60
C GLN A 77 7.21 7.68 -8.89
N PRO A 78 6.49 8.71 -9.38
CA PRO A 78 5.03 8.62 -9.57
C PRO A 78 4.58 7.53 -10.53
N ARG A 79 5.43 7.15 -11.51
CA ARG A 79 5.15 6.09 -12.49
C ARG A 79 4.85 4.74 -11.85
N LEU A 80 5.28 4.49 -10.62
CA LEU A 80 4.96 3.25 -9.91
C LEU A 80 3.45 3.11 -9.67
N LEU A 81 2.73 4.23 -9.51
CA LEU A 81 1.28 4.20 -9.43
C LEU A 81 0.68 3.80 -10.78
N ASP A 82 1.17 4.34 -11.89
CA ASP A 82 0.70 3.99 -13.24
C ASP A 82 0.93 2.49 -13.53
N VAL A 83 2.10 1.98 -13.15
CA VAL A 83 2.43 0.56 -13.27
C VAL A 83 1.46 -0.28 -12.45
N ALA A 84 1.24 0.06 -11.17
CA ALA A 84 0.27 -0.65 -10.33
C ALA A 84 -1.14 -0.61 -10.93
N LEU A 85 -1.61 0.56 -11.38
CA LEU A 85 -2.93 0.70 -11.99
C LEU A 85 -3.08 -0.12 -13.28
N GLY A 86 -1.99 -0.33 -14.02
CA GLY A 86 -1.96 -1.24 -15.18
C GLY A 86 -2.33 -2.69 -14.86
N TYR A 87 -2.10 -3.14 -13.61
CA TYR A 87 -2.51 -4.46 -13.12
C TYR A 87 -3.93 -4.51 -12.57
N ARG A 88 -4.66 -3.38 -12.58
CA ARG A 88 -6.05 -3.27 -12.08
C ARG A 88 -6.22 -3.84 -10.66
N PRO A 89 -5.46 -3.35 -9.67
CA PRO A 89 -5.55 -3.83 -8.29
C PRO A 89 -6.95 -3.60 -7.73
N ALA A 90 -7.39 -4.48 -6.83
CA ALA A 90 -8.69 -4.39 -6.18
C ALA A 90 -8.83 -3.09 -5.35
N ALA A 91 -7.72 -2.62 -4.78
CA ALA A 91 -7.66 -1.35 -4.05
C ALA A 91 -6.25 -0.74 -4.09
N VAL A 92 -6.18 0.58 -3.92
CA VAL A 92 -4.93 1.31 -3.70
C VAL A 92 -4.97 2.01 -2.34
N MET A 93 -4.00 1.71 -1.48
CA MET A 93 -3.85 2.36 -0.18
C MET A 93 -2.75 3.42 -0.22
N LEU A 94 -3.11 4.69 0.01
CA LEU A 94 -2.15 5.79 0.09
C LEU A 94 -1.94 6.21 1.53
N ARG A 95 -0.73 5.99 2.06
CA ARG A 95 -0.35 6.47 3.38
C ARG A 95 0.34 7.82 3.26
N SER A 96 -0.28 8.85 3.83
CA SER A 96 0.37 10.15 4.00
C SER A 96 1.23 10.15 5.26
N ALA A 97 2.49 10.57 5.12
CA ALA A 97 3.25 11.11 6.23
C ALA A 97 3.47 12.58 5.93
N THR A 98 2.83 13.48 6.67
CA THR A 98 3.25 14.88 6.66
C THR A 98 4.70 14.90 7.12
N PRO A 99 5.67 15.32 6.28
CA PRO A 99 6.99 15.62 6.77
C PRO A 99 6.77 16.87 7.62
N ARG A 100 6.68 16.71 8.95
CA ARG A 100 6.88 17.84 9.84
C ARG A 100 8.23 18.40 9.43
N HIS A 101 8.22 19.53 8.74
CA HIS A 101 9.42 20.32 8.59
C HIS A 101 9.85 20.58 10.02
N SER A 102 10.96 19.98 10.44
CA SER A 102 11.65 20.36 11.65
C SER A 102 12.04 21.82 11.44
N ARG A 103 11.13 22.72 11.81
CA ARG A 103 11.42 24.13 11.90
C ARG A 103 12.41 24.23 13.04
N THR A 104 13.69 24.22 12.68
CA THR A 104 14.80 24.52 13.57
C THR A 104 14.44 25.84 14.26
N ARG A 105 14.05 25.76 15.52
CA ARG A 105 14.08 26.92 16.40
C ARG A 105 15.54 27.11 16.82
N SER A 106 16.42 27.37 15.84
CA SER A 106 17.77 27.87 16.10
C SER A 106 17.64 29.34 16.50
N GLY A 107 18.13 29.63 17.70
CA GLY A 107 17.71 30.80 18.46
C GLY A 107 18.22 32.15 17.99
N ARG A 108 17.67 33.18 18.63
CA ARG A 108 18.49 34.27 19.16
C ARG A 108 17.82 34.81 20.42
N ARG A 109 18.40 34.44 21.57
CA ARG A 109 18.41 35.28 22.77
C ARG A 109 19.23 36.54 22.46
N ALA A 110 18.83 37.63 23.11
CA ALA A 110 19.62 38.79 23.56
C ALA A 110 19.55 40.11 22.75
N ARG A 111 19.30 41.18 23.54
CA ARG A 111 19.49 42.63 23.32
C ARG A 111 18.28 43.30 22.63
N ARG A 112 17.60 44.29 23.18
CA ARG A 112 17.78 45.24 24.30
C ARG A 112 16.42 45.49 24.94
#